data_AF-A0A1A9ABE5-F1
#
_entry.id   AF-A0A1A9ABE5-F1
#
_cell.length_a   1.000
_cell.length_b   1.000
_cell.length_c   1.000
_cell.angle_alpha   90.00
_cell.angle_beta   90.00
_cell.angle_gamma   90.00
#
_symmetry.space_group_name_H-M   'P 1'
#
loop_
_entity.id
_entity.type
_entity.pdbx_description
1 polymer ?
#
loop_
_entity_poly.entity_id
_entity_poly.type
_entity_poly.pdbx_seq_one_letter_code
_entity_poly.pdbx_strand_id
1 'polypeptide(L)'
;MEEGHNKYIYNSFNEYISNYGTFKHIQGAIRPYYESFPYNVIVEETEHTESIIRDCLRLRLYLLKFATKETCEKKNCCEYVNYLLNYYIRNYYESQKSIFKNYTSYMNDDSNHDIKELCGSKINDIDDNRYEKISKLYSGYEICEHFISNKHDSRTCSLAKS
;
A
#
# COMPACT_ATOMS: atom_id res chain seq x y z
N MET A 1 28.39 -21.33 9.53
CA MET A 1 27.08 -21.57 8.90
C MET A 1 26.48 -20.19 8.72
N GLU A 2 26.72 -19.56 7.58
CA GLU A 2 26.24 -18.20 7.31
C GLU A 2 24.73 -18.27 7.07
N GLU A 3 23.97 -17.61 7.94
CA GLU A 3 22.54 -17.42 7.77
C GLU A 3 22.31 -16.71 6.43
N GLY A 4 21.60 -17.38 5.52
CA GLY A 4 21.20 -16.80 4.26
C GLY A 4 20.36 -15.56 4.52
N HIS A 5 20.97 -14.38 4.39
CA HIS A 5 20.26 -13.12 4.34
C HIS A 5 19.25 -13.18 3.20
N ASN A 6 17.98 -13.45 3.51
CA ASN A 6 16.88 -13.15 2.60
C ASN A 6 16.96 -11.64 2.31
N LYS A 7 17.52 -11.30 1.15
CA LYS A 7 17.70 -9.93 0.72
C LYS A 7 16.32 -9.38 0.37
N TYR A 8 15.68 -8.76 1.35
CA TYR A 8 14.43 -8.04 1.11
C TYR A 8 14.62 -7.00 0.00
N ILE A 9 13.72 -7.02 -0.98
CA ILE A 9 13.75 -6.10 -2.12
C ILE A 9 12.86 -4.91 -1.77
N TYR A 10 13.48 -3.81 -1.39
CA TYR A 10 12.79 -2.55 -1.11
C TYR A 10 12.60 -1.74 -2.38
N ASN A 11 11.54 -0.95 -2.45
CA ASN A 11 11.38 0.05 -3.50
C ASN A 11 12.55 1.06 -3.44
N SER A 12 13.14 1.35 -4.60
CA SER A 12 13.93 2.56 -4.82
C SER A 12 13.05 3.80 -4.66
N PHE A 13 13.67 4.97 -4.52
CA PHE A 13 12.94 6.24 -4.43
C PHE A 13 11.98 6.44 -5.61
N ASN A 14 12.41 6.21 -6.84
CA ASN A 14 11.57 6.38 -8.03
C ASN A 14 10.38 5.40 -8.07
N GLU A 15 10.58 4.16 -7.62
CA GLU A 15 9.49 3.18 -7.51
C GLU A 15 8.51 3.60 -6.41
N TYR A 16 9.01 4.03 -5.25
CA TYR A 16 8.17 4.55 -4.17
C TYR A 16 7.30 5.72 -4.64
N ILE A 17 7.88 6.74 -5.27
CA ILE A 17 7.15 7.92 -5.76
C ILE A 17 6.07 7.51 -6.77
N SER A 18 6.41 6.61 -7.70
CA SER A 18 5.47 6.10 -8.70
C SER A 18 4.28 5.41 -8.04
N ASN A 19 4.53 4.53 -7.06
CA ASN A 19 3.47 3.81 -6.37
C ASN A 19 2.65 4.73 -5.44
N TYR A 20 3.32 5.62 -4.71
CA TYR A 20 2.70 6.61 -3.84
C TYR A 20 1.76 7.54 -4.60
N GLY A 21 2.21 8.12 -5.71
CA GLY A 21 1.37 8.97 -6.56
C GLY A 21 0.17 8.20 -7.11
N THR A 22 0.37 6.96 -7.56
CA THR A 22 -0.72 6.08 -8.04
C THR A 22 -1.75 5.83 -6.93
N PHE A 23 -1.29 5.47 -5.73
CA PHE A 23 -2.15 5.17 -4.61
C PHE A 23 -2.92 6.41 -4.11
N LYS A 24 -2.24 7.56 -3.98
CA LYS A 24 -2.85 8.85 -3.61
C LYS A 24 -3.96 9.26 -4.58
N HIS A 25 -3.74 9.11 -5.89
CA HIS A 25 -4.73 9.43 -6.89
C HIS A 25 -6.01 8.58 -6.73
N ILE A 26 -5.85 7.29 -6.41
CA ILE A 26 -6.98 6.38 -6.15
C ILE A 26 -7.72 6.75 -4.87
N GLN A 27 -7.00 7.21 -3.84
CA GLN A 27 -7.58 7.51 -2.54
C GLN A 27 -8.76 8.51 -2.60
N GLY A 28 -8.72 9.45 -3.54
CA GLY A 28 -9.79 10.43 -3.79
C GLY A 28 -10.97 9.90 -4.60
N ALA A 29 -10.87 8.72 -5.23
CA ALA A 29 -11.80 8.24 -6.25
C ALA A 29 -12.60 6.98 -5.86
N ILE A 30 -12.55 6.52 -4.60
CA ILE A 30 -13.10 5.20 -4.19
C ILE A 30 -14.62 5.14 -4.11
N ARG A 31 -15.30 6.26 -3.80
CA ARG A 31 -16.73 6.27 -3.47
C ARG A 31 -17.64 5.54 -4.50
N PRO A 32 -17.43 5.67 -5.82
CA PRO A 32 -18.24 4.96 -6.82
C PRO A 32 -18.05 3.44 -6.84
N TYR A 33 -16.99 2.91 -6.23
CA TYR A 33 -16.63 1.49 -6.32
C TYR A 33 -17.20 0.63 -5.20
N TYR A 34 -17.90 1.21 -4.22
CA TYR A 34 -18.53 0.42 -3.14
C TYR A 34 -19.55 -0.58 -3.66
N GLU A 35 -20.32 -0.22 -4.67
CA GLU A 35 -21.29 -1.12 -5.32
C GLU A 35 -20.62 -2.30 -6.03
N SER A 36 -19.31 -2.22 -6.29
CA SER A 36 -18.52 -3.30 -6.90
C SER A 36 -17.86 -4.24 -5.89
N PHE A 37 -18.10 -4.04 -4.59
CA PHE A 37 -17.57 -4.91 -3.56
C PHE A 37 -18.24 -6.30 -3.63
N PRO A 38 -17.49 -7.41 -3.69
CA PRO A 38 -18.08 -8.74 -3.85
C PRO A 38 -18.95 -9.13 -2.65
N TYR A 39 -20.19 -9.52 -2.91
CA TYR A 39 -21.17 -9.85 -1.86
C TYR A 39 -20.80 -11.08 -1.03
N ASN A 40 -19.99 -11.98 -1.59
CA ASN A 40 -19.54 -13.23 -0.99
C ASN A 40 -18.29 -13.05 -0.13
N VAL A 41 -17.64 -11.89 -0.18
CA VAL A 41 -16.54 -11.55 0.73
C VAL A 41 -17.14 -11.08 2.04
N ILE A 42 -17.14 -11.97 3.04
CA ILE A 42 -17.56 -11.65 4.39
C ILE A 42 -16.43 -10.87 5.08
N VAL A 43 -16.68 -9.59 5.35
CA VAL A 43 -15.84 -8.76 6.22
C VAL A 43 -16.37 -8.87 7.63
N GLU A 44 -15.48 -9.06 8.61
CA GLU A 44 -15.87 -9.10 10.02
C GLU A 44 -16.59 -7.80 10.42
N GLU A 45 -17.78 -7.93 11.01
CA GLU A 45 -18.58 -6.80 11.49
C GLU A 45 -17.93 -6.20 12.74
N THR A 46 -17.32 -5.03 12.55
CA THR A 46 -16.63 -4.25 13.58
C THR A 46 -16.86 -2.77 13.30
N GLU A 47 -16.49 -1.91 14.24
CA GLU A 47 -16.46 -0.45 14.00
C GLU A 47 -15.56 -0.03 12.83
N HIS A 48 -14.69 -0.92 12.35
CA HIS A 48 -13.78 -0.66 11.25
C HIS A 48 -14.21 -1.27 9.90
N THR A 49 -15.39 -1.89 9.80
CA THR A 49 -15.84 -2.59 8.57
C THR A 49 -15.78 -1.69 7.34
N GLU A 50 -16.23 -0.44 7.42
CA GLU A 50 -16.15 0.49 6.28
C GLU A 50 -14.70 0.79 5.87
N SER A 51 -13.80 0.96 6.84
CA SER A 51 -12.38 1.19 6.57
C SER A 51 -11.73 0.00 5.88
N ILE A 52 -12.04 -1.22 6.33
CA ILE A 52 -11.54 -2.46 5.73
C ILE A 52 -12.04 -2.58 4.28
N ILE A 53 -13.34 -2.31 4.03
CA ILE A 53 -13.92 -2.32 2.68
C ILE A 53 -13.20 -1.32 1.78
N ARG A 54 -12.94 -0.09 2.27
CA ARG A 54 -12.19 0.93 1.51
C ARG A 54 -10.78 0.47 1.17
N ASP A 55 -10.09 -0.16 2.12
CA ASP A 55 -8.72 -0.64 1.93
C ASP A 55 -8.66 -1.79 0.92
N CYS A 56 -9.64 -2.70 0.93
CA CYS A 56 -9.83 -3.72 -0.10
C CYS A 56 -10.07 -3.11 -1.49
N LEU A 57 -10.97 -2.13 -1.61
CA LEU A 57 -11.25 -1.46 -2.88
C LEU A 57 -10.02 -0.70 -3.40
N ARG A 58 -9.29 -0.01 -2.52
CA ARG A 58 -8.02 0.65 -2.83
C ARG A 58 -7.00 -0.33 -3.38
N LEU A 59 -6.81 -1.45 -2.69
CA LEU A 59 -5.90 -2.53 -3.10
C LEU A 59 -6.24 -2.98 -4.52
N ARG A 60 -7.50 -3.29 -4.80
CA ARG A 60 -7.95 -3.72 -6.13
C ARG A 60 -7.67 -2.66 -7.19
N LEU A 61 -8.13 -1.43 -6.98
CA LEU A 61 -7.96 -0.35 -7.95
C LEU A 61 -6.50 -0.03 -8.21
N TYR A 62 -5.65 -0.09 -7.18
CA TYR A 62 -4.22 0.10 -7.29
C TYR A 62 -3.57 -0.97 -8.16
N LEU A 63 -3.87 -2.24 -7.88
CA LEU A 63 -3.30 -3.36 -8.63
C LEU A 63 -3.76 -3.38 -10.09
N LEU A 64 -5.02 -3.00 -10.36
CA LEU A 64 -5.54 -2.87 -11.72
C LEU A 64 -4.84 -1.78 -12.55
N LYS A 65 -4.21 -0.77 -11.92
CA LYS A 65 -3.43 0.26 -12.66
C LYS A 65 -2.17 -0.29 -13.32
N PHE A 66 -1.60 -1.36 -12.79
CA PHE A 66 -0.39 -1.95 -13.37
C PHE A 66 -0.71 -2.84 -14.57
N ALA A 67 -1.97 -3.27 -14.75
CA ALA A 67 -2.52 -4.08 -15.85
C ALA A 67 -1.88 -5.46 -16.08
N THR A 68 -0.59 -5.63 -15.80
CA THR A 68 0.21 -6.83 -16.05
C THR A 68 1.20 -7.06 -14.91
N LYS A 69 1.59 -8.33 -14.75
CA LYS A 69 2.63 -8.74 -13.80
C LYS A 69 3.97 -8.06 -14.02
N GLU A 70 4.42 -8.00 -15.28
CA GLU A 70 5.69 -7.36 -15.63
C GLU A 70 5.72 -5.88 -15.21
N THR A 71 4.63 -5.14 -15.44
CA THR A 71 4.57 -3.72 -15.09
C THR A 71 4.55 -3.52 -13.58
N CYS A 72 3.84 -4.37 -12.83
CA CYS A 72 3.87 -4.34 -11.38
C CYS A 72 5.27 -4.67 -10.83
N GLU A 73 5.91 -5.72 -11.34
CA GLU A 73 7.23 -6.16 -10.90
C GLU A 73 8.32 -5.12 -11.15
N LYS A 74 8.29 -4.46 -12.32
CA LYS A 74 9.19 -3.32 -12.65
C LYS A 74 9.04 -2.13 -11.71
N LYS A 75 7.92 -2.02 -11.00
CA LYS A 75 7.65 -0.95 -10.02
C LYS A 75 7.67 -1.46 -8.59
N ASN A 76 7.98 -2.74 -8.39
CA ASN A 76 7.88 -3.42 -7.11
C ASN A 76 6.55 -3.11 -6.39
N CYS A 77 5.44 -3.21 -7.15
CA CYS A 77 4.13 -2.69 -6.73
C CYS A 77 3.51 -3.48 -5.57
N CYS A 78 3.74 -4.80 -5.54
CA CYS A 78 3.25 -5.68 -4.48
C CYS A 78 3.92 -5.39 -3.12
N GLU A 79 5.23 -5.13 -3.11
CA GLU A 79 5.97 -4.79 -1.89
C GLU A 79 5.46 -3.46 -1.30
N TYR A 80 5.23 -2.48 -2.16
CA TYR A 80 4.66 -1.20 -1.74
C TYR A 80 3.27 -1.36 -1.12
N VAL A 81 2.35 -2.07 -1.78
CA VAL A 81 0.98 -2.22 -1.25
C VAL A 81 0.94 -3.13 -0.03
N ASN A 82 1.81 -4.14 0.05
CA ASN A 82 1.92 -4.96 1.26
C ASN A 82 2.39 -4.12 2.46
N TYR A 83 3.39 -3.25 2.26
CA TYR A 83 3.80 -2.30 3.30
C TYR A 83 2.64 -1.37 3.71
N LEU A 84 1.89 -0.81 2.76
CA LEU A 84 0.77 0.08 3.09
C LEU A 84 -0.31 -0.61 3.92
N LEU A 85 -0.69 -1.84 3.56
CA LEU A 85 -1.67 -2.61 4.34
C LEU A 85 -1.17 -2.88 5.76
N ASN A 86 0.11 -3.26 5.91
CA ASN A 86 0.74 -3.42 7.22
C ASN A 86 0.76 -2.11 8.02
N TYR A 87 1.08 -0.99 7.38
CA TYR A 87 1.03 0.33 8.00
C TYR A 87 -0.38 0.63 8.52
N TYR A 88 -1.42 0.42 7.70
CA TYR A 88 -2.79 0.67 8.13
C TYR A 88 -3.17 -0.21 9.31
N ILE A 89 -2.92 -1.52 9.20
CA ILE A 89 -3.19 -2.50 10.25
C ILE A 89 -2.55 -2.08 11.57
N ARG A 90 -1.26 -1.74 11.56
CA ARG A 90 -0.48 -1.46 12.77
C ARG A 90 -0.83 -0.12 13.43
N ASN A 91 -1.36 0.85 12.67
CA ASN A 91 -1.63 2.20 13.18
C ASN A 91 -3.11 2.46 13.49
N TYR A 92 -4.04 1.68 12.91
CA TYR A 92 -5.48 1.99 12.99
C TYR A 92 -6.35 0.85 13.50
N TYR A 93 -5.79 -0.34 13.74
CA TYR A 93 -6.57 -1.51 14.15
C TYR A 93 -5.92 -2.21 15.35
N GLU A 94 -6.74 -2.63 16.31
CA GLU A 94 -6.25 -3.32 17.51
C GLU A 94 -5.81 -4.76 17.24
N SER A 95 -6.47 -5.45 16.29
CA SER A 95 -6.21 -6.86 15.97
C SER A 95 -5.64 -7.04 14.57
N GLN A 96 -4.34 -7.31 14.47
CA GLN A 96 -3.65 -7.38 13.18
C GLN A 96 -4.04 -8.61 12.33
N LYS A 97 -4.20 -9.76 12.99
CA LYS A 97 -4.46 -11.05 12.32
C LYS A 97 -5.85 -11.12 11.70
N SER A 98 -6.88 -10.58 12.36
CA SER A 98 -8.24 -10.61 11.80
C SER A 98 -8.35 -9.73 10.56
N ILE A 99 -7.71 -8.56 10.55
CA ILE A 99 -7.74 -7.65 9.41
C ILE A 99 -7.04 -8.25 8.18
N PHE A 100 -5.88 -8.91 8.36
CA PHE A 100 -5.23 -9.63 7.25
C PHE A 100 -6.08 -10.74 6.65
N LYS A 101 -6.90 -11.41 7.47
CA LYS A 101 -7.83 -12.43 6.98
C LYS A 101 -8.88 -11.82 6.05
N ASN A 102 -9.37 -10.62 6.34
CA ASN A 102 -10.30 -9.90 5.45
C ASN A 102 -9.65 -9.57 4.10
N TYR A 103 -8.42 -9.06 4.09
CA TYR A 103 -7.69 -8.76 2.85
C TYR A 103 -7.41 -10.02 2.02
N THR A 104 -6.98 -11.09 2.69
CA THR A 104 -6.74 -12.39 2.05
C THR A 104 -8.02 -12.98 1.47
N SER A 105 -9.12 -12.92 2.22
CA SER A 105 -10.45 -13.35 1.77
C SER A 105 -10.89 -12.58 0.52
N TYR A 106 -10.78 -11.25 0.57
CA TYR A 106 -11.13 -10.37 -0.55
C TYR A 106 -10.31 -10.68 -1.81
N MET A 107 -8.99 -10.82 -1.69
CA MET A 107 -8.15 -11.18 -2.85
C MET A 107 -8.44 -12.60 -3.36
N ASN A 108 -8.83 -13.52 -2.48
CA ASN A 108 -9.09 -14.91 -2.87
C ASN A 108 -10.42 -15.09 -3.59
N ASP A 109 -11.28 -14.08 -3.58
CA ASP A 109 -12.54 -14.08 -4.32
C ASP A 109 -12.32 -14.25 -5.83
N ASP A 110 -13.22 -14.98 -6.49
CA ASP A 110 -13.13 -15.29 -7.92
C ASP A 110 -13.17 -14.01 -8.78
N SER A 111 -13.89 -12.97 -8.36
CA SER A 111 -13.92 -11.69 -9.08
C SER A 111 -12.62 -10.88 -9.00
N ASN A 112 -11.68 -11.35 -8.16
CA ASN A 112 -10.37 -10.75 -7.90
C ASN A 112 -9.21 -11.64 -8.38
N HIS A 113 -9.47 -12.61 -9.26
CA HIS A 113 -8.47 -13.48 -9.87
C HIS A 113 -7.20 -12.74 -10.32
N ASP A 114 -7.36 -11.64 -11.06
CA ASP A 114 -6.23 -10.93 -11.66
C ASP A 114 -5.30 -10.31 -10.62
N ILE A 115 -5.88 -9.71 -9.57
CA ILE A 115 -5.09 -9.09 -8.49
C ILE A 115 -4.46 -10.15 -7.58
N LYS A 116 -5.10 -11.32 -7.45
CA LYS A 116 -4.58 -12.48 -6.74
C LYS A 116 -3.38 -13.08 -7.44
N GLU A 117 -3.44 -13.30 -8.75
CA GLU A 117 -2.29 -13.75 -9.53
C GLU A 117 -1.13 -12.75 -9.47
N LEU A 118 -1.45 -11.45 -9.41
CA LEU A 118 -0.46 -10.39 -9.40
C LEU A 118 0.32 -10.32 -8.08
N CYS A 119 -0.38 -10.23 -6.95
CA CYS A 119 0.23 -9.97 -5.65
C CYS A 119 -0.25 -10.88 -4.50
N GLY A 120 -1.16 -11.83 -4.75
CA GLY A 120 -1.81 -12.61 -3.70
C GLY A 120 -0.84 -13.29 -2.73
N SER A 121 0.23 -13.91 -3.25
CA SER A 121 1.27 -14.57 -2.44
C SER A 121 2.22 -13.61 -1.71
N LYS A 122 2.19 -12.31 -2.06
CA LYS A 122 3.06 -11.27 -1.50
C LYS A 122 2.37 -10.42 -0.43
N ILE A 123 1.05 -10.50 -0.28
CA ILE A 123 0.33 -9.82 0.80
C ILE A 123 0.36 -10.68 2.05
N ASN A 124 1.05 -10.21 3.08
CA ASN A 124 1.21 -10.92 4.34
C ASN A 124 1.56 -9.97 5.48
N ASP A 125 1.45 -10.48 6.70
CA ASP A 125 1.99 -9.81 7.87
C ASP A 125 3.52 -9.75 7.78
N ILE A 126 4.05 -8.54 7.75
CA ILE A 126 5.48 -8.27 7.69
C ILE A 126 6.01 -8.27 9.12
N ASP A 127 7.11 -8.98 9.38
CA ASP A 127 7.76 -8.98 10.70
C ASP A 127 8.21 -7.58 11.15
N ASP A 128 8.26 -7.36 12.45
CA ASP A 128 8.52 -6.03 13.04
C ASP A 128 9.83 -5.39 12.54
N ASN A 129 10.90 -6.19 12.42
CA ASN A 129 12.21 -5.71 11.98
C ASN A 129 12.18 -5.28 10.50
N ARG A 130 11.54 -6.05 9.63
CA ARG A 130 11.35 -5.66 8.22
C ARG A 130 10.43 -4.45 8.11
N TYR A 131 9.33 -4.41 8.85
CA TYR A 131 8.40 -3.28 8.85
C TYR A 131 9.11 -1.99 9.27
N GLU A 132 9.89 -2.01 10.34
CA GLU A 132 10.63 -0.85 10.84
C GLU A 132 11.61 -0.31 9.78
N LYS A 133 12.33 -1.20 9.09
CA LYS A 133 13.27 -0.82 8.03
C LYS A 133 12.56 -0.16 6.84
N ILE A 134 11.46 -0.74 6.36
CA ILE A 134 10.67 -0.17 5.26
C ILE A 134 10.09 1.18 5.69
N SER A 135 9.53 1.25 6.90
CA SER A 135 8.93 2.46 7.43
C SER A 135 9.93 3.61 7.49
N LYS A 136 11.13 3.38 8.05
CA LYS A 136 12.20 4.39 8.07
C LYS A 136 12.61 4.83 6.67
N LEU A 137 12.74 3.89 5.73
CA LEU A 137 13.10 4.19 4.35
C LEU A 137 12.04 5.07 3.67
N TYR A 138 10.77 4.69 3.78
CA TYR A 138 9.67 5.39 3.12
C TYR A 138 9.38 6.75 3.74
N SER A 139 9.54 6.92 5.05
CA SER A 139 9.52 8.24 5.68
C SER A 139 10.62 9.15 5.14
N GLY A 140 11.83 8.61 4.93
CA GLY A 140 12.92 9.34 4.29
C GLY A 140 12.57 9.74 2.85
N TYR A 141 11.95 8.85 2.09
CA TYR A 141 11.48 9.15 0.73
C TYR A 141 10.38 10.21 0.72
N GLU A 142 9.39 10.15 1.62
CA GLU A 142 8.34 11.16 1.72
C GLU A 142 8.92 12.55 2.01
N ILE A 143 9.92 12.64 2.89
CA ILE A 143 10.64 13.89 3.17
C ILE A 143 11.34 14.39 1.90
N CYS A 144 12.06 13.52 1.18
CA CYS A 144 12.73 13.89 -0.07
C CYS A 144 11.73 14.36 -1.15
N GLU A 145 10.58 13.69 -1.28
CA GLU A 145 9.49 14.08 -2.18
C GLU A 145 9.00 15.49 -1.85
N HIS A 146 8.71 15.74 -0.59
CA HIS A 146 8.25 17.05 -0.12
C HIS A 146 9.25 18.16 -0.44
N PHE A 147 10.55 17.93 -0.25
CA PHE A 147 11.58 18.92 -0.62
C PHE A 147 11.68 19.14 -2.13
N ILE A 148 11.56 18.08 -2.94
CA ILE A 148 11.62 18.18 -4.40
C ILE A 148 10.39 18.93 -4.93
N SER A 149 9.19 18.57 -4.47
CA SER A 149 7.92 19.18 -4.87
C SER A 149 7.84 20.66 -4.48
N ASN A 150 8.44 21.06 -3.35
CA ASN A 150 8.51 22.45 -2.89
C ASN A 150 9.76 23.22 -3.33
N LYS A 151 10.61 22.65 -4.19
CA LYS A 151 11.85 23.29 -4.67
C LYS A 151 11.63 24.64 -5.36
N HIS A 152 10.42 24.86 -5.90
CA HIS A 152 10.02 26.10 -6.56
C HIS A 152 9.14 27.00 -5.69
N ASP A 153 8.86 26.63 -4.44
CA ASP A 153 8.16 27.50 -3.50
C ASP A 153 9.14 28.52 -2.90
N SER A 154 9.45 29.53 -3.71
CA SER A 154 10.37 30.63 -3.38
C SER A 154 9.92 31.51 -2.20
N ARG A 155 8.75 31.21 -1.59
CA ARG A 155 8.16 31.98 -0.48
C ARG A 155 8.89 31.80 0.84
N THR A 156 9.59 30.67 1.03
CA THR A 156 10.22 30.32 2.31
C THR A 156 11.47 31.16 2.63
N CYS A 157 12.28 31.53 1.63
CA CYS A 157 13.44 32.42 1.84
C CYS A 157 13.07 33.90 1.92
N SER A 158 11.97 34.35 1.30
CA SER A 158 11.51 35.74 1.40
C SER A 158 10.95 36.10 2.78
N LEU A 159 10.42 35.12 3.52
CA LEU A 159 9.83 35.29 4.85
C LEU A 159 10.86 35.21 5.99
N ALA A 160 12.06 34.66 5.75
CA ALA A 160 13.14 34.63 6.73
C ALA A 160 13.91 35.97 6.85
N LYS A 161 13.53 36.99 6.07
CA LYS A 161 14.14 38.32 6.05
C LYS A 161 13.30 39.41 6.74
N SER A 162 12.17 39.06 7.34
CA SER A 162 11.35 39.98 8.15
C SER A 162 11.61 39.80 9.63
#